data_AF-A0A368ZGS4-F1
#
_entry.id   AF-A0A368ZGS4-F1
#
_cell.length_a   1.000
_cell.length_b   1.000
_cell.length_c   1.000
_cell.angle_alpha   90.00
_cell.angle_beta   90.00
_cell.angle_gamma   90.00
#
_symmetry.space_group_name_H-M   'P 1'
#
loop_
_entity.id
_entity.type
_entity.pdbx_description
1 polymer ?
#
loop_
_entity_poly.entity_id
_entity_poly.type
_entity_poly.pdbx_seq_one_letter_code
_entity_poly.pdbx_strand_id
1 'polypeptide(L)' 'MKTFAIKHIMSEVAKCPSCGSYSKIKVKEGETTYQAVQDEEAFKKIQQLKRAMDKFKMKADQLEKELNELKSKHS' A
#
# COMPACT_ATOMS: atom_id res chain seq x y z
N MET A 1 -4.38 -8.26 22.08
CA MET A 1 -4.66 -7.56 20.80
C MET A 1 -3.78 -8.21 19.74
N LYS A 2 -4.38 -8.91 18.75
CA LYS A 2 -3.60 -9.55 17.68
C LYS A 2 -3.08 -8.46 16.76
N THR A 3 -1.81 -8.12 16.89
CA THR A 3 -1.07 -7.25 15.98
C THR A 3 -1.09 -7.95 14.63
N PHE A 4 -2.01 -7.55 13.74
CA PHE A 4 -1.96 -7.96 12.35
C PHE A 4 -0.64 -7.42 11.82
N ALA A 5 0.33 -8.32 11.61
CA ALA A 5 1.57 -7.99 10.96
C ALA A 5 1.22 -7.54 9.53
N ILE A 6 1.04 -6.23 9.35
CA ILE A 6 0.93 -5.60 8.04
C ILE A 6 2.32 -5.72 7.43
N LYS A 7 2.58 -6.85 6.78
CA LYS A 7 3.70 -7.02 5.86
C LYS A 7 3.66 -5.79 4.95
N HIS A 8 4.65 -4.89 5.06
CA HIS A 8 4.67 -3.64 4.30
C HIS A 8 4.53 -3.97 2.79
N ILE A 9 3.33 -3.79 2.25
CA ILE A 9 3.02 -4.06 0.84
C ILE A 9 3.72 -3.01 -0.04
N MET A 10 3.94 -1.82 0.51
CA MET A 10 4.54 -0.68 -0.16
C MET A 10 6.05 -0.69 0.01
N SER A 11 6.74 -0.54 -1.11
CA SER A 11 8.17 -0.26 -1.11
C SER A 11 8.38 1.17 -0.63
N GLU A 12 9.37 1.37 0.24
CA GLU A 12 9.78 2.71 0.63
C GLU A 12 10.45 3.41 -0.56
N VAL A 13 10.02 4.63 -0.86
CA VAL A 13 10.54 5.45 -1.96
C VAL A 13 11.01 6.78 -1.39
N ALA A 14 12.27 7.12 -1.63
CA ALA A 14 12.88 8.38 -1.21
C ALA A 14 13.79 8.94 -2.30
N LYS A 15 14.27 10.17 -2.13
CA LYS A 15 15.32 10.72 -3.00
C LYS A 15 16.64 10.04 -2.69
N CYS A 16 17.33 9.57 -3.72
CA CYS A 16 18.70 9.07 -3.61
C CYS A 16 19.62 10.22 -3.16
N PRO A 17 20.39 10.07 -2.07
CA PRO A 17 21.28 11.13 -1.61
C PRO A 17 22.42 11.42 -2.61
N SER A 18 22.79 10.45 -3.45
CA SER A 18 23.93 10.58 -4.37
C SER A 18 23.58 11.22 -5.71
N CYS A 19 22.40 10.95 -6.26
CA CYS A 19 22.00 11.44 -7.60
C CYS A 19 20.66 12.17 -7.63
N GLY A 20 19.96 12.28 -6.50
CA GLY A 20 18.69 13.02 -6.39
C GLY A 20 17.47 12.34 -7.00
N SER A 21 17.63 11.20 -7.68
CA SER A 21 16.51 10.46 -8.29
C SER A 21 15.55 9.89 -7.25
N TYR A 22 14.26 9.77 -7.59
CA TYR A 22 13.33 8.99 -6.77
C TYR A 22 13.68 7.51 -6.87
N SER A 23 14.05 6.92 -5.74
CA SER A 23 14.57 5.57 -5.66
C SER A 23 13.79 4.75 -4.64
N LYS A 24 13.54 3.49 -4.98
CA LYS A 24 13.13 2.47 -4.02
C LYS A 24 14.30 2.18 -3.10
N ILE A 25 14.04 2.22 -1.79
CA ILE A 25 15.01 1.83 -0.76
C ILE A 25 14.89 0.33 -0.52
N LYS A 26 16.03 -0.36 -0.46
CA LYS A 26 16.12 -1.74 0.00
C LYS A 26 17.24 -1.85 1.01
N VAL A 27 16.92 -2.36 2.20
CA VAL A 27 17.90 -2.70 3.24
C VAL A 27 18.16 -4.20 3.19
N LYS A 28 19.40 -4.60 2.95
CA LYS A 28 19.85 -5.99 3.04
C LYS A 28 21.13 -6.03 3.84
N GLU A 29 21.17 -6.88 4.88
CA GLU A 29 22.39 -7.12 5.68
C GLU A 29 23.03 -5.84 6.25
N GLY A 30 22.22 -4.82 6.54
CA GLY A 30 22.68 -3.52 7.05
C GLY A 30 23.07 -2.51 5.97
N GLU A 31 23.19 -2.93 4.71
CA GLU A 31 23.45 -2.05 3.59
C GLU A 31 22.17 -1.50 2.97
N THR A 32 22.14 -0.18 2.76
CA THR A 32 21.02 0.52 2.13
C THR A 32 21.32 0.73 0.66
N THR A 33 20.50 0.13 -0.20
CA THR A 33 20.60 0.28 -1.66
C THR A 33 19.47 1.15 -2.18
N TYR A 34 19.80 2.05 -3.10
CA TYR A 34 18.86 2.94 -3.77
C TYR A 34 18.73 2.49 -5.23
N GLN A 35 17.54 2.03 -5.60
CA GLN A 35 17.24 1.65 -6.98
C GLN A 35 16.29 2.69 -7.59
N ALA A 36 16.74 3.41 -8.61
CA ALA A 36 15.93 4.42 -9.29
C ALA A 36 14.61 3.81 -9.78
N VAL A 37 13.50 4.48 -9.48
CA VAL A 37 12.18 4.09 -9.98
C VAL A 37 12.04 4.62 -11.40
N GLN A 38 11.92 3.71 -12.36
CA GLN A 38 11.69 4.03 -13.77
C GLN A 38 10.18 4.02 -14.09
N ASP A 39 9.82 4.53 -15.27
CA ASP A 39 8.44 4.70 -15.70
C ASP A 39 7.63 3.40 -15.63
N GLU A 40 8.17 2.29 -16.14
CA GLU A 40 7.48 1.00 -16.07
C GLU A 40 7.21 0.53 -14.64
N GLU A 41 8.16 0.75 -13.72
CA GLU A 41 7.98 0.41 -12.31
C GLU A 41 6.96 1.35 -11.65
N ALA A 42 6.99 2.64 -11.99
CA ALA A 42 6.01 3.61 -11.52
C ALA A 42 4.59 3.23 -11.98
N PHE A 43 4.40 2.90 -13.26
CA PHE A 43 3.11 2.46 -13.78
C PHE A 43 2.61 1.19 -13.11
N LYS A 44 3.49 0.20 -12.88
CA LYS A 44 3.13 -1.02 -12.14
C LYS A 44 2.67 -0.71 -10.72
N LYS A 45 3.35 0.18 -10.00
CA LYS A 45 2.96 0.60 -8.65
C LYS A 45 1.62 1.34 -8.63
N ILE A 46 1.38 2.23 -9.60
CA ILE A 46 0.08 2.92 -9.76
C ILE A 46 -1.04 1.91 -9.99
N GLN A 47 -0.82 0.91 -10.85
CA GLN A 47 -1.81 -0.14 -11.11
C GLN A 47 -2.10 -0.98 -9.87
N GLN A 48 -1.07 -1.35 -9.11
CA GLN A 48 -1.23 -2.08 -7.84
C GLN A 48 -2.02 -1.26 -6.82
N LEU A 49 -1.76 0.05 -6.73
CA LEU A 49 -2.48 0.96 -5.82
C LEU A 49 -3.96 1.04 -6.17
N LYS A 50 -4.30 1.27 -7.45
CA LYS A 50 -5.71 1.32 -7.90
C LYS A 50 -6.45 0.03 -7.57
N ARG A 51 -5.85 -1.13 -7.86
CA ARG A 51 -6.42 -2.44 -7.52
C ARG A 51 -6.63 -2.64 -6.02
N ALA A 52 -5.71 -2.14 -5.19
CA ALA A 52 -5.86 -2.21 -3.74
C ALA A 52 -7.01 -1.32 -3.26
N MET A 53 -7.11 -0.09 -3.78
CA MET A 53 -8.19 0.85 -3.47
C MET A 53 -9.56 0.28 -3.84
N ASP A 54 -9.71 -0.31 -5.02
CA ASP A 54 -10.97 -0.94 -5.43
C ASP A 54 -11.39 -2.06 -4.46
N LYS A 55 -10.44 -2.91 -4.05
CA LYS A 55 -10.70 -3.95 -3.05
C LYS A 55 -11.10 -3.39 -1.69
N PHE A 56 -10.47 -2.31 -1.25
CA PHE A 56 -10.83 -1.65 0.01
C PHE A 56 -12.22 -1.01 -0.07
N LYS A 57 -12.55 -0.37 -1.20
CA LYS A 57 -13.87 0.19 -1.44
C LYS A 57 -14.96 -0.88 -1.41
N MET A 58 -14.78 -1.99 -2.12
CA MET A 58 -15.73 -3.11 -2.09
C MET A 58 -15.96 -3.65 -0.68
N LYS A 59 -14.89 -3.76 0.13
CA LYS A 59 -15.01 -4.19 1.52
C LYS A 59 -15.73 -3.15 2.39
N ALA A 60 -15.44 -1.86 2.19
CA ALA A 60 -16.13 -0.78 2.91
C ALA A 60 -17.63 -0.78 2.58
N ASP A 61 -17.99 -0.86 1.29
CA ASP A 61 -19.39 -0.91 0.83
C ASP A 61 -20.13 -2.12 1.41
N GLN A 62 -19.47 -3.28 1.49
CA GLN A 62 -20.03 -4.48 2.11
C GLN A 62 -20.25 -4.31 3.62
N LEU A 63 -19.26 -3.76 4.33
CA LEU A 63 -19.36 -3.48 5.76
C LEU A 63 -20.44 -2.44 6.08
N GLU A 64 -20.61 -1.42 5.23
CA GLU A 64 -21.68 -0.44 5.39
C GLU A 64 -23.07 -1.07 5.27
N LYS A 65 -23.26 -1.99 4.32
CA LYS A 65 -24.52 -2.75 4.20
C LYS A 65 -24.78 -3.59 5.45
N GLU A 66 -23.81 -4.38 5.88
CA GLU A 66 -23.92 -5.21 7.09
C GLU A 66 -24.24 -4.38 8.33
N LEU A 67 -23.58 -3.22 8.49
CA LEU A 67 -23.84 -2.31 9.60
C LEU A 67 -25.27 -1.75 9.57
N ASN A 68 -25.78 -1.38 8.40
CA ASN A 68 -27.14 -0.89 8.25
C ASN A 68 -28.19 -1.96 8.57
N GLU A 69 -27.96 -3.21 8.16
CA GLU A 69 -28.83 -4.34 8.51
C GLU A 69 -28.81 -4.64 10.01
N LEU A 70 -27.65 -4.53 10.67
CA LEU A 70 -27.56 -4.71 12.12
C LEU A 70 -28.28 -3.57 12.85
N LYS A 71 -28.10 -2.33 12.40
CA LYS A 71 -28.79 -1.17 12.98
C LYS A 71 -30.30 -1.25 12.81
N SER A 72 -30.81 -1.77 11.68
CA SER A 72 -32.25 -1.92 11.46
C SER A 72 -32.87 -3.07 12.25
N LYS A 73 -32.10 -4.12 12.58
CA LYS A 73 -32.53 -5.23 13.45
C LYS A 73 -32.51 -4.89 14.95
N HIS A 74 -31.76 -3.86 15.33
CA HIS A 74 -31.58 -3.43 16.72
C HIS A 74 -32.14 -2.02 17.01
N SER A 75 -32.90 -1.46 16.06
CA SER A 75 -33.74 -0.27 16.25
C SER A 75 -35.19 -0.67 16.39
#